data_AF-A0AAJ4REU8-F1
#
_entry.id   AF-A0AAJ4REU8-F1
#
_cell.length_a   1.000
_cell.length_b   1.000
_cell.length_c   1.000
_cell.angle_alpha   90.00
_cell.angle_beta   90.00
_cell.angle_gamma   90.00
#
_symmetry.space_group_name_H-M   'P 1'
#
loop_
_entity.id
_entity.type
_entity.pdbx_description
1 polymer ?
#
loop_
_entity_poly.entity_id
_entity_poly.type
_entity_poly.pdbx_seq_one_letter_code
_entity_poly.pdbx_strand_id
1 'polypeptide(L)'
;MREIDEVINVPNIGPVVVTSHEQERSVEWFSDRVPKHPWKALASRLFSSSLTKAILPEKVALHKNQKYSNKADIWLHSNSDLHFVVVQSGAMKTLVTVFRLNKSLKKSQNEIKMCVR
;
A
#
# COMPACT_ATOMS: atom_id res chain seq x y z
N MET A 1 15.89 0.92 22.82
CA MET A 1 15.84 -0.21 21.86
C MET A 1 15.88 0.39 20.47
N ARG A 2 16.68 -0.14 19.54
CA ARG A 2 16.64 0.33 18.14
C ARG A 2 15.39 -0.28 17.51
N GLU A 3 14.44 0.55 17.08
CA GLU A 3 13.38 0.14 16.14
C GLU A 3 14.09 -0.49 14.94
N ILE A 4 13.86 -1.78 14.71
CA ILE A 4 14.46 -2.46 13.57
C ILE A 4 13.54 -2.16 12.40
N ASP A 5 13.96 -1.22 11.56
CA ASP A 5 13.39 -1.02 10.25
C ASP A 5 13.97 -2.09 9.32
N GLU A 6 13.13 -3.01 8.85
CA GLU A 6 13.55 -4.07 7.92
C GLU A 6 13.45 -3.56 6.48
N VAL A 7 14.50 -3.80 5.68
CA VAL A 7 14.52 -3.46 4.26
C VAL A 7 14.18 -4.69 3.43
N ILE A 8 13.10 -4.59 2.66
CA ILE A 8 12.65 -5.62 1.72
C ILE A 8 12.94 -5.16 0.29
N ASN A 9 13.56 -6.01 -0.54
CA ASN A 9 13.72 -5.71 -1.95
C ASN A 9 12.50 -6.18 -2.75
N VAL A 10 11.57 -5.26 -3.03
CA VAL A 10 10.32 -5.55 -3.72
C VAL A 10 10.55 -5.57 -5.24
N PRO A 11 10.25 -6.66 -5.97
CA PRO A 11 10.64 -6.80 -7.39
C PRO A 11 10.24 -5.62 -8.30
N ASN A 12 9.04 -5.07 -8.10
CA ASN A 12 8.51 -4.00 -8.96
C ASN A 12 8.76 -2.57 -8.42
N ILE A 13 9.28 -2.44 -7.18
CA ILE A 13 9.46 -1.15 -6.50
C ILE A 13 10.94 -0.88 -6.22
N GLY A 14 11.72 -1.91 -5.91
CA GLY A 14 13.07 -1.82 -5.35
C GLY A 14 13.10 -1.95 -3.83
N PRO A 15 14.18 -1.51 -3.17
CA PRO A 15 14.32 -1.58 -1.72
C PRO A 15 13.28 -0.68 -1.03
N VAL A 16 12.49 -1.28 -0.14
CA VAL A 16 11.46 -0.62 0.66
C VAL A 16 11.73 -0.90 2.14
N VAL A 17 11.82 0.17 2.92
CA VAL A 17 11.90 0.14 4.38
C VAL A 17 10.50 -0.11 4.94
N VAL A 18 10.36 -1.10 5.81
CA VAL A 18 9.14 -1.29 6.61
C VAL A 18 9.50 -1.06 8.07
N THR A 19 8.87 -0.05 8.67
CA THR A 19 9.12 0.29 10.06
C THR A 19 8.40 -0.66 11.00
N SER A 20 8.90 -0.81 12.22
CA SER A 20 8.25 -1.61 13.26
C SER A 20 6.80 -1.14 13.50
N HIS A 21 6.57 0.18 13.49
CA HIS A 21 5.23 0.77 13.60
C HIS A 21 4.28 0.29 12.48
N GLU A 22 4.73 0.33 11.23
CA GLU A 22 3.89 -0.07 10.09
C GLU A 22 3.70 -1.59 10.01
N GLN A 23 4.67 -2.37 10.48
CA GLN A 23 4.52 -3.79 10.70
C GLN A 23 3.47 -4.11 11.76
N GLU A 24 3.47 -3.43 12.91
CA GLU A 24 2.46 -3.61 13.95
C GLU A 24 1.08 -3.23 13.45
N ARG A 25 0.96 -2.09 12.78
CA ARG A 25 -0.29 -1.66 12.14
C ARG A 25 -0.74 -2.60 11.04
N SER A 26 0.16 -3.39 10.45
CA SER A 26 -0.22 -4.37 9.44
C SER A 26 -1.18 -5.44 9.95
N VAL A 27 -1.09 -5.74 11.24
CA VAL A 27 -1.96 -6.69 11.93
C VAL A 27 -3.43 -6.24 11.86
N GLU A 28 -3.67 -4.92 11.96
CA GLU A 28 -5.02 -4.34 11.91
C GLU A 28 -5.71 -4.56 10.54
N TRP A 29 -4.97 -4.84 9.48
CA TRP A 29 -5.53 -5.03 8.13
C TRP A 29 -6.05 -6.45 7.88
N PHE A 30 -5.68 -7.39 8.74
CA PHE A 30 -6.17 -8.75 8.69
C PHE A 30 -7.53 -8.84 9.41
N SER A 31 -8.55 -8.22 8.80
CA SER A 31 -9.89 -8.03 9.36
C SER A 31 -10.47 -9.26 10.08
N ASP A 32 -10.30 -10.45 9.51
CA ASP A 32 -10.94 -11.66 10.04
C ASP A 32 -9.99 -12.58 10.81
N ARG A 33 -8.69 -12.59 10.47
CA ARG A 33 -7.69 -13.48 11.08
C ARG A 33 -6.29 -12.92 10.93
N VAL A 34 -5.73 -12.47 12.05
CA VAL A 34 -4.30 -12.15 12.15
C VAL A 34 -3.48 -13.41 11.82
N PRO A 35 -2.58 -13.37 10.82
CA PRO A 35 -1.72 -14.49 10.52
C PRO A 35 -0.84 -14.81 11.73
N LYS A 36 -0.54 -16.09 11.97
CA LYS A 36 0.44 -16.50 12.99
C LYS A 36 1.80 -15.81 12.82
N HIS A 37 2.14 -15.41 11.59
CA HIS A 37 3.34 -14.67 11.24
C HIS A 37 2.98 -13.47 10.35
N PRO A 38 2.56 -12.33 10.94
CA PRO A 38 2.10 -11.15 10.19
C PRO A 38 3.17 -10.60 9.25
N TRP A 39 4.42 -10.55 9.71
CA TRP A 39 5.57 -10.12 8.90
C TRP A 39 5.74 -10.96 7.63
N LYS A 40 5.76 -12.29 7.78
CA LYS A 40 5.91 -13.21 6.65
C LYS A 40 4.75 -13.07 5.65
N ALA A 41 3.54 -12.81 6.15
CA ALA A 41 2.38 -12.56 5.30
C ALA A 41 2.47 -11.22 4.55
N LEU A 42 2.97 -10.17 5.20
CA LEU A 42 3.22 -8.86 4.59
C LEU A 42 4.32 -8.96 3.53
N ALA A 43 5.48 -9.51 3.88
CA ALA A 43 6.60 -9.68 2.99
C ALA A 43 6.21 -10.49 1.75
N SER A 44 5.48 -11.60 1.91
CA SER A 44 5.00 -12.42 0.78
C SER A 44 4.11 -11.63 -0.20
N ARG A 45 3.25 -10.73 0.31
CA ARG A 45 2.43 -9.86 -0.52
C ARG A 45 3.28 -8.83 -1.27
N LEU A 46 4.21 -8.18 -0.58
CA LEU A 46 5.11 -7.21 -1.21
C LEU A 46 6.00 -7.85 -2.27
N PHE A 47 6.50 -9.08 -2.04
CA PHE A 47 7.34 -9.81 -2.99
C PHE A 47 6.62 -10.31 -4.25
N SER A 48 5.30 -10.16 -4.35
CA SER A 48 4.58 -10.62 -5.54
C SER A 48 4.88 -9.74 -6.75
N SER A 49 5.26 -10.37 -7.86
CA SER A 49 5.41 -9.71 -9.17
C SER A 49 4.09 -9.17 -9.75
N SER A 50 2.94 -9.57 -9.17
CA SER A 50 1.62 -9.05 -9.53
C SER A 50 1.32 -7.66 -8.96
N LEU A 51 2.23 -7.09 -8.16
CA LEU A 51 2.06 -5.80 -7.53
C LEU A 51 2.24 -4.68 -8.57
N THR A 52 1.18 -3.93 -8.83
CA THR A 52 1.14 -2.87 -9.85
C THR A 52 0.90 -1.51 -9.23
N LYS A 53 1.51 -0.48 -9.81
CA LYS A 53 1.27 0.91 -9.43
C LYS A 53 -0.15 1.32 -9.82
N ALA A 54 -0.81 2.12 -8.98
CA ALA A 54 -2.17 2.55 -9.25
C ALA A 54 -2.47 3.98 -8.82
N ILE A 55 -3.59 4.45 -9.34
CA ILE A 55 -4.13 5.78 -9.06
C ILE A 55 -5.32 5.59 -8.11
N LEU A 56 -5.23 6.24 -6.94
CA LEU A 56 -6.34 6.25 -6.00
C LEU A 56 -7.49 7.11 -6.52
N PRO A 57 -8.74 6.83 -6.09
CA PRO A 57 -9.84 7.77 -6.29
C PRO A 57 -9.48 9.15 -5.75
N GLU A 58 -9.87 10.20 -6.46
CA GLU A 58 -9.45 11.60 -6.20
C GLU A 58 -9.59 12.01 -4.72
N LYS A 59 -10.72 11.68 -4.07
CA LYS A 59 -10.95 11.99 -2.65
C LYS A 59 -9.92 11.35 -1.72
N VAL A 60 -9.53 10.11 -2.01
CA VAL A 60 -8.53 9.37 -1.21
C VAL A 60 -7.13 9.86 -1.56
N ALA A 61 -6.86 10.09 -2.84
CA ALA A 61 -5.61 10.65 -3.32
C ALA A 61 -5.33 12.02 -2.66
N LEU A 62 -6.32 12.93 -2.62
CA LEU A 62 -6.20 14.25 -2.01
C LEU A 62 -5.79 14.17 -0.53
N HIS A 63 -6.47 13.32 0.25
CA HIS A 63 -6.16 13.16 1.68
C HIS A 63 -4.75 12.57 1.89
N LYS A 64 -4.35 11.61 1.06
CA LYS A 64 -3.01 11.00 1.12
C LYS A 64 -1.93 11.99 0.64
N ASN A 65 -2.21 12.76 -0.38
CA ASN A 65 -1.33 13.79 -0.93
C ASN A 65 -1.08 14.92 0.07
N GLN A 66 -2.10 15.33 0.82
CA GLN A 66 -1.94 16.27 1.94
C GLN A 66 -1.08 15.67 3.05
N LYS A 67 -1.31 14.39 3.40
CA LYS A 67 -0.56 13.72 4.48
C LYS A 67 0.92 13.46 4.13
N TYR A 68 1.21 13.17 2.87
CA TYR A 68 2.54 12.75 2.40
C TYR A 68 3.19 13.71 1.40
N SER A 69 2.67 14.93 1.29
CA SER A 69 3.19 16.00 0.42
C SER A 69 3.45 15.57 -1.04
N ASN A 70 2.51 14.84 -1.65
CA ASN A 70 2.60 14.29 -3.02
C ASN A 70 3.75 13.30 -3.30
N LYS A 71 4.44 12.79 -2.26
CA LYS A 71 5.57 11.86 -2.42
C LYS A 71 5.18 10.38 -2.31
N ALA A 72 3.88 10.09 -2.35
CA ALA A 72 3.33 8.76 -2.13
C ALA A 72 3.02 8.04 -3.45
N ASP A 73 3.64 6.88 -3.63
CA ASP A 73 3.29 5.90 -4.64
C ASP A 73 2.32 4.87 -4.06
N ILE A 74 1.31 4.51 -4.84
CA ILE A 74 0.29 3.55 -4.44
C ILE A 74 0.43 2.28 -5.26
N TRP A 75 0.43 1.15 -4.57
CA TRP A 75 0.59 -0.17 -5.17
C TRP A 75 -0.54 -1.09 -4.72
N LEU A 76 -1.01 -1.97 -5.59
CA LEU A 76 -1.97 -3.02 -5.25
C LEU A 76 -1.80 -4.23 -6.16
N HIS A 77 -2.41 -5.34 -5.77
CA HIS A 77 -2.61 -6.47 -6.66
C HIS A 77 -3.87 -6.28 -7.49
N SER A 78 -3.85 -6.70 -8.75
CA SER A 78 -4.99 -6.64 -9.67
C SER A 78 -6.29 -7.23 -9.11
N ASN A 79 -6.20 -8.27 -8.28
CA ASN A 79 -7.33 -8.97 -7.67
C ASN A 79 -7.52 -8.66 -6.18
N SER A 80 -6.95 -7.55 -5.67
CA SER A 80 -7.03 -7.20 -4.25
C SER A 80 -7.55 -5.79 -4.02
N ASP A 81 -8.30 -5.62 -2.93
CA ASP A 81 -8.73 -4.30 -2.44
C ASP A 81 -7.68 -3.67 -1.51
N LEU A 82 -6.57 -4.38 -1.26
CA LEU A 82 -5.50 -3.98 -0.36
C LEU A 82 -4.47 -3.11 -1.11
N HIS A 83 -4.29 -1.88 -0.63
CA HIS A 83 -3.41 -0.87 -1.21
C HIS A 83 -2.22 -0.64 -0.29
N PHE A 84 -1.02 -0.56 -0.86
CA PHE A 84 0.23 -0.25 -0.20
C PHE A 84 0.67 1.16 -0.57
N VAL A 85 0.93 2.00 0.43
CA VAL A 85 1.39 3.38 0.28
C VAL A 85 2.87 3.41 0.58
N VAL A 86 3.66 3.72 -0.44
CA VAL A 86 5.11 3.83 -0.35
C VAL A 86 5.49 5.29 -0.55
N VAL A 87 6.17 5.90 0.41
CA VAL A 87 6.66 7.28 0.30
C VAL A 87 8.14 7.27 -0.04
N GLN A 88 8.52 8.07 -1.01
CA GLN A 88 9.94 8.33 -1.31
C GLN A 88 10.45 9.46 -0.41
N SER A 89 11.49 9.19 0.37
CA SER A 89 12.23 10.19 1.14
C SER A 89 13.72 10.08 0.80
N GLY A 90 14.22 11.04 0.01
CA GLY A 90 15.58 10.99 -0.51
C GLY A 90 15.79 9.76 -1.39
N ALA A 91 16.80 8.93 -1.07
CA ALA A 91 17.08 7.67 -1.77
C ALA A 91 16.25 6.48 -1.26
N MET A 92 15.53 6.63 -0.13
CA MET A 92 14.80 5.54 0.51
C MET A 92 13.31 5.57 0.15
N LYS A 93 12.74 4.38 -0.02
CA LYS A 93 11.30 4.16 -0.10
C LYS A 93 10.84 3.55 1.21
N THR A 94 9.76 4.06 1.79
CA THR A 94 9.23 3.56 3.05
C THR A 94 7.76 3.19 2.88
N LEU A 95 7.38 2.00 3.34
CA LEU A 95 5.98 1.63 3.46
C LEU A 95 5.40 2.37 4.66
N VAL A 96 4.40 3.23 4.44
CA VAL A 96 3.85 4.13 5.47
C VAL A 96 2.36 3.96 5.74
N THR A 97 1.69 3.13 4.94
CA THR A 97 0.31 2.69 5.20
C THR A 97 0.00 1.52 4.30
N VAL A 98 -0.81 0.59 4.77
CA VAL A 98 -1.62 -0.25 3.89
C VAL A 98 -3.08 -0.14 4.33
N PHE A 99 -4.00 -0.24 3.39
CA PHE A 99 -5.43 -0.11 3.70
C PHE A 99 -6.28 -0.82 2.66
N ARG A 100 -7.53 -1.14 3.02
CA ARG A 100 -8.52 -1.65 2.08
C ARG A 100 -9.46 -0.52 1.64
N LEU A 101 -9.71 -0.40 0.34
CA LEU A 101 -10.80 0.43 -0.15
C LEU A 101 -12.10 -0.37 -0.07
N ASN A 102 -13.09 0.15 0.67
CA ASN A 102 -14.42 -0.44 0.69
C ASN A 102 -15.06 -0.38 -0.70
N LYS A 103 -15.77 -1.45 -1.10
CA LYS A 103 -16.35 -1.59 -2.45
C LYS A 103 -17.30 -0.45 -2.85
N SER A 104 -17.89 0.26 -1.87
CA SER A 104 -18.75 1.42 -2.14
C SER A 104 -18.02 2.59 -2.84
N LEU A 105 -16.71 2.73 -2.64
CA LEU A 105 -15.89 3.76 -3.28
C LEU A 105 -15.37 3.35 -4.67
N LYS A 106 -15.52 2.07 -5.06
CA LYS A 106 -15.13 1.58 -6.40
C LYS A 106 -16.16 1.90 -7.48
N LYS A 107 -17.44 2.13 -7.11
CA LYS A 107 -18.53 2.38 -8.07
C LYS A 107 -18.29 3.62 -8.95
N SER A 108 -17.68 4.66 -8.39
CA SER A 108 -17.44 5.92 -9.11
C SER A 108 -16.34 5.88 -10.17
N GLN A 109 -15.55 4.80 -10.28
CA GLN A 109 -14.52 4.68 -11.32
C GLN A 109 -15.01 3.96 -12.59
N ASN A 110 -16.05 3.11 -12.48
CA ASN A 110 -16.55 2.38 -13.63
C ASN A 110 -17.46 3.24 -14.54
N GLU A 111 -17.99 4.35 -14.03
CA GLU A 111 -18.77 5.32 -14.82
C GLU A 111 -17.87 6.25 -15.64
N ILE A 112 -16.65 6.57 -15.16
CA ILE A 112 -15.73 7.47 -15.89
C ILE A 112 -15.13 6.76 -17.12
N LYS A 113 -14.92 5.44 -17.07
CA LYS A 113 -14.47 4.66 -18.25
C LYS A 113 -15.52 4.50 -19.35
N MET A 114 -16.81 4.77 -19.06
CA MET A 114 -17.88 4.67 -20.06
C MET A 114 -18.18 6.00 -20.78
N CYS A 115 -17.65 7.12 -20.30
CA CYS A 115 -17.83 8.43 -20.95
C CYS A 115 -16.69 8.83 -21.91
N VAL A 116 -15.71 7.95 -22.15
CA VAL A 116 -14.71 8.12 -23.21
C VAL A 116 -14.95 7.07 -24.29
N ARG A 117 -16.00 7.30 -25.09
CA ARG A 117 -16.20 6.67 -26.39
C ARG A 117 -16.81 7.66 -27.35
#